data_AF-A0A4Y3TR07-F1
#
_entry.id   AF-A0A4Y3TR07-F1
#
_cell.length_a   1.000
_cell.length_b   1.000
_cell.length_c   1.000
_cell.angle_alpha   90.00
_cell.angle_beta   90.00
_cell.angle_gamma   90.00
#
_symmetry.space_group_name_H-M   'P 1'
#
loop_
_entity.id
_entity.type
_entity.pdbx_description
1 polymer ?
#
loop_
_entity_poly.entity_id
_entity_poly.type
_entity_poly.pdbx_seq_one_letter_code
_entity_poly.pdbx_strand_id
1 'polypeptide(L)'
;MLASASWHSTSVPEQTFRLVTLIAAYSGMRLGEICTLRKEDLQNIDGVPCFMVRPHSDDGWTPKTDASTRGVPVHSKLIEAGVLAFKNNADGPYLVPGLETSKQGARGAALGRAFSLLKTRIGLPAEITFHSFRHTVSTQLRNADANIREVWIDRLLGHEATHKSQGTTTYLTSISTANLRQTVEAISYPETAFKKTAF
;
A
#
# COMPACT_ATOMS: atom_id res chain seq x y z
N MET A 1 5.97 -17.87 4.31
CA MET A 1 5.89 -17.83 5.79
C MET A 1 4.68 -17.06 6.30
N LEU A 2 4.51 -15.76 5.98
CA LEU A 2 3.33 -15.00 6.43
C LEU A 2 2.00 -15.52 5.84
N ALA A 3 1.96 -15.88 4.56
CA ALA A 3 0.73 -16.36 3.92
C ALA A 3 0.25 -17.75 4.36
N SER A 4 1.15 -18.57 4.91
CA SER A 4 0.83 -19.92 5.40
C SER A 4 0.56 -19.96 6.91
N ALA A 5 0.80 -18.86 7.61
CA ALA A 5 0.61 -18.79 9.05
C ALA A 5 -0.88 -18.66 9.42
N SER A 6 -1.31 -19.39 10.44
CA SER A 6 -2.68 -19.31 10.94
C SER A 6 -2.95 -17.95 11.60
N TRP A 7 -4.06 -17.32 11.23
CA TRP A 7 -4.50 -16.05 11.80
C TRP A 7 -5.20 -16.27 13.15
N HIS A 8 -4.85 -15.46 14.14
CA HIS A 8 -5.37 -15.62 15.52
C HIS A 8 -5.73 -14.28 16.18
N SER A 9 -5.73 -13.18 15.44
CA SER A 9 -6.11 -11.89 16.01
C SER A 9 -7.63 -11.84 16.19
N THR A 10 -8.07 -11.47 17.40
CA THR A 10 -9.48 -11.20 17.69
C THR A 10 -9.88 -9.76 17.36
N SER A 11 -8.91 -8.85 17.18
CA SER A 11 -9.15 -7.42 16.97
C SER A 11 -9.06 -7.00 15.51
N VAL A 12 -8.55 -7.85 14.62
CA VAL A 12 -8.48 -7.59 13.18
C VAL A 12 -8.93 -8.84 12.43
N PRO A 13 -9.96 -8.76 11.57
CA PRO A 13 -10.39 -9.88 10.75
C PRO A 13 -9.26 -10.40 9.84
N GLU A 14 -9.19 -11.72 9.59
CA GLU A 14 -8.16 -12.32 8.72
C GLU A 14 -8.20 -11.72 7.32
N GLN A 15 -9.40 -11.52 6.76
CA GLN A 15 -9.59 -10.94 5.43
C GLN A 15 -9.03 -9.52 5.36
N THR A 16 -9.31 -8.69 6.38
CA THR A 16 -8.77 -7.33 6.50
C THR A 16 -7.24 -7.34 6.56
N PHE A 17 -6.64 -8.22 7.38
CA PHE A 17 -5.18 -8.33 7.46
C PHE A 17 -4.55 -8.76 6.13
N ARG A 18 -5.14 -9.75 5.46
CA ARG A 18 -4.70 -10.24 4.15
C ARG A 18 -4.78 -9.15 3.09
N LEU A 19 -5.89 -8.39 3.05
CA LEU A 19 -6.09 -7.29 2.11
C LEU A 19 -5.01 -6.22 2.29
N VAL A 20 -4.79 -5.75 3.52
CA VAL A 20 -3.80 -4.72 3.82
C VAL A 20 -2.38 -5.19 3.52
N THR A 21 -2.09 -6.46 3.81
CA THR A 21 -0.79 -7.07 3.51
C THR A 21 -0.53 -7.18 2.01
N LEU A 22 -1.53 -7.60 1.23
CA LEU A 22 -1.45 -7.65 -0.22
C LEU A 22 -1.25 -6.27 -0.84
N ILE A 23 -2.05 -5.28 -0.41
CA ILE A 23 -1.89 -3.90 -0.87
C ILE A 23 -0.47 -3.42 -0.56
N ALA A 24 0.03 -3.61 0.67
CA ALA A 24 1.38 -3.20 1.05
C ALA A 24 2.47 -3.86 0.17
N ALA A 25 2.35 -5.17 -0.07
CA ALA A 25 3.30 -5.91 -0.90
C ALA A 25 3.29 -5.46 -2.37
N TYR A 26 2.12 -5.22 -2.95
CA TYR A 26 2.02 -4.87 -4.38
C TYR A 26 1.97 -3.36 -4.67
N SER A 27 2.23 -2.50 -3.67
CA SER A 27 2.23 -1.03 -3.85
C SER A 27 3.34 -0.29 -3.12
N GLY A 28 3.90 -0.88 -2.04
CA GLY A 28 4.83 -0.21 -1.15
C GLY A 28 4.22 0.95 -0.33
N MET A 29 2.89 1.06 -0.30
CA MET A 29 2.18 2.04 0.52
C MET A 29 2.42 1.82 2.02
N ARG A 30 2.40 2.90 2.80
CA ARG A 30 2.59 2.84 4.27
C ARG A 30 1.34 2.27 4.94
N LEU A 31 1.50 1.62 6.10
CA LEU A 31 0.37 1.04 6.84
C LEU A 31 -0.75 2.06 7.09
N GLY A 32 -0.37 3.27 7.52
CA GLY A 32 -1.32 4.35 7.76
C GLY A 32 -2.11 4.71 6.51
N GLU A 33 -1.41 4.91 5.37
CA GLU A 33 -2.03 5.25 4.08
C GLU A 33 -3.05 4.19 3.66
N ILE A 34 -2.69 2.90 3.75
CA ILE A 34 -3.59 1.81 3.35
C ILE A 34 -4.82 1.75 4.25
N CYS A 35 -4.62 1.84 5.57
CA CYS A 35 -5.72 1.71 6.52
C CYS A 35 -6.69 2.90 6.50
N THR A 36 -6.28 4.06 6.00
CA THR A 36 -7.11 5.26 5.87
C THR A 36 -7.62 5.52 4.46
N LEU A 37 -7.28 4.69 3.47
CA LEU A 37 -7.84 4.79 2.12
C LEU A 37 -9.37 4.79 2.17
N ARG A 38 -9.99 5.77 1.50
CA ARG A 38 -11.44 5.84 1.31
C ARG A 38 -11.83 5.18 -0.01
N LYS A 39 -13.09 4.79 -0.12
CA LYS A 39 -13.66 4.24 -1.37
C LYS A 39 -13.56 5.22 -2.54
N GLU A 40 -13.67 6.52 -2.25
CA GLU A 40 -13.49 7.60 -3.21
C GLU A 40 -12.04 7.79 -3.67
N ASP A 41 -11.07 7.24 -2.94
CA ASP A 41 -9.66 7.29 -3.32
C ASP A 41 -9.31 6.20 -4.35
N LEU A 42 -10.20 5.25 -4.60
CA LEU A 42 -10.05 4.32 -5.72
C LEU A 42 -10.65 4.94 -6.99
N GLN A 43 -9.77 5.53 -7.79
CA GLN A 43 -10.12 6.33 -8.98
C GLN A 43 -9.49 5.75 -10.24
N ASN A 44 -10.07 6.07 -11.39
CA ASN A 44 -9.50 5.73 -12.68
C ASN A 44 -8.81 6.97 -13.27
N ILE A 45 -7.50 6.90 -13.51
CA ILE A 45 -6.67 7.96 -14.07
C ILE A 45 -6.11 7.46 -15.40
N ASP A 46 -6.49 8.10 -16.51
CA ASP A 46 -6.06 7.71 -17.87
C ASP A 46 -6.31 6.22 -18.21
N GLY A 47 -7.40 5.65 -17.71
CA GLY A 47 -7.72 4.23 -17.91
C GLY A 47 -7.03 3.26 -16.95
N VAL A 48 -6.23 3.76 -15.99
CA VAL A 48 -5.55 2.97 -14.97
C VAL A 48 -6.20 3.18 -13.59
N PRO A 49 -6.65 2.11 -12.91
CA PRO A 49 -7.11 2.23 -11.53
C PRO A 49 -5.95 2.61 -10.61
N CYS A 50 -6.17 3.59 -9.74
CA CYS A 50 -5.17 4.14 -8.83
C CYS A 50 -5.76 4.30 -7.41
N PHE A 51 -4.94 4.04 -6.40
CA PHE A 51 -5.16 4.51 -5.03
C PHE A 51 -4.67 5.95 -4.90
N MET A 52 -5.56 6.87 -4.56
CA MET A 52 -5.24 8.27 -4.33
C MET A 52 -4.88 8.48 -2.86
N VAL A 53 -3.59 8.56 -2.56
CA VAL A 53 -3.13 8.96 -1.23
C VAL A 53 -3.26 10.48 -1.14
N ARG A 54 -4.16 10.98 -0.31
CA ARG A 54 -4.45 12.41 -0.14
C ARG A 54 -5.04 12.68 1.25
N PRO A 55 -4.94 13.92 1.76
CA PRO A 55 -5.63 14.30 3.00
C PRO A 55 -7.14 14.25 2.82
N HIS A 56 -7.83 13.97 3.92
CA HIS A 56 -9.28 14.05 4.01
C HIS A 56 -9.66 15.06 5.09
N SER A 57 -10.49 16.04 4.73
CA SER A 57 -10.87 17.15 5.63
C SER A 57 -11.60 16.68 6.89
N ASP A 58 -12.33 15.56 6.80
CA ASP A 58 -13.38 15.22 7.78
C ASP A 58 -12.85 14.44 8.98
N ASP A 59 -11.67 13.82 8.87
CA ASP A 59 -11.04 13.06 9.95
C ASP A 59 -9.66 13.59 10.35
N GLY A 60 -9.23 14.71 9.74
CA GLY A 60 -7.96 15.38 10.04
C GLY A 60 -6.72 14.57 9.66
N TRP A 61 -6.87 13.42 9.00
CA TRP A 61 -5.74 12.64 8.55
C TRP A 61 -5.05 13.33 7.38
N THR A 62 -3.76 13.60 7.55
CA THR A 62 -2.92 14.21 6.51
C THR A 62 -1.73 13.29 6.22
N PRO A 63 -1.38 13.09 4.95
CA PRO A 63 -0.12 12.45 4.59
C PRO A 63 1.05 13.16 5.27
N LYS A 64 2.10 12.42 5.64
CA LYS A 64 3.19 12.97 6.45
C LYS A 64 3.94 14.14 5.79
N THR A 65 3.88 14.27 4.46
CA THR A 65 4.55 15.32 3.66
C THR A 65 3.74 15.63 2.41
N ASP A 66 3.94 16.79 1.78
CA ASP A 66 3.28 17.14 0.50
C ASP A 66 3.60 16.14 -0.62
N ALA A 67 4.83 15.60 -0.62
CA ALA A 67 5.25 14.53 -1.53
C ALA A 67 4.48 13.22 -1.34
N SER A 68 3.80 13.06 -0.21
CA SER A 68 2.99 11.86 0.08
C SER A 68 1.63 11.89 -0.64
N THR A 69 1.16 13.05 -1.11
CA THR A 69 -0.04 13.13 -1.96
C THR A 69 0.27 12.65 -3.37
N ARG A 70 -0.32 11.52 -3.78
CA ARG A 70 0.02 10.82 -5.03
C ARG A 70 -1.05 9.84 -5.47
N GLY A 71 -1.08 9.54 -6.77
CA GLY A 71 -1.76 8.37 -7.32
C GLY A 71 -0.81 7.18 -7.37
N VAL A 72 -1.23 6.04 -6.81
CA VAL A 72 -0.51 4.77 -6.84
C VAL A 72 -1.31 3.79 -7.70
N PRO A 73 -0.85 3.42 -8.90
CA PRO A 73 -1.54 2.44 -9.73
C PRO A 73 -1.81 1.14 -8.99
N VAL A 74 -3.00 0.59 -9.17
CA VAL A 74 -3.40 -0.70 -8.59
C VAL A 74 -2.81 -1.80 -9.45
N HIS A 75 -1.91 -2.58 -8.86
CA HIS A 75 -1.29 -3.71 -9.52
C HIS A 75 -2.33 -4.75 -9.98
N SER A 76 -2.12 -5.33 -11.15
CA SER A 76 -2.91 -6.45 -11.72
C SER A 76 -3.24 -7.56 -10.70
N LYS A 77 -2.30 -7.98 -9.85
CA LYS A 77 -2.54 -9.00 -8.81
C LYS A 77 -3.53 -8.57 -7.74
N LEU A 78 -3.63 -7.28 -7.44
CA LEU A 78 -4.66 -6.75 -6.55
C LEU A 78 -6.02 -6.71 -7.25
N ILE A 79 -6.05 -6.41 -8.55
CA ILE A 79 -7.27 -6.45 -9.36
C ILE A 79 -7.79 -7.88 -9.44
N GLU A 80 -6.93 -8.85 -9.78
CA GLU A 80 -7.25 -10.28 -9.79
C GLU A 80 -7.77 -10.77 -8.43
N ALA A 81 -7.20 -10.26 -7.33
CA ALA A 81 -7.64 -10.59 -5.97
C ALA A 81 -9.01 -9.99 -5.62
N GLY A 82 -9.59 -9.11 -6.45
CA GLY A 82 -10.90 -8.51 -6.22
C GLY A 82 -10.88 -7.21 -5.43
N VAL A 83 -9.73 -6.52 -5.33
CA VAL A 83 -9.62 -5.27 -4.54
C VAL A 83 -10.65 -4.21 -4.97
N LEU A 84 -10.99 -4.17 -6.27
CA LEU A 84 -11.96 -3.22 -6.80
C LEU A 84 -13.39 -3.46 -6.27
N ALA A 85 -13.73 -4.69 -5.87
CA ALA A 85 -15.07 -5.03 -5.35
C ALA A 85 -15.34 -4.41 -3.97
N PHE A 86 -14.30 -4.15 -3.17
CA PHE A 86 -14.44 -3.54 -1.85
C PHE A 86 -15.03 -2.12 -1.88
N LYS A 87 -14.97 -1.44 -3.04
CA LYS A 87 -15.62 -0.13 -3.21
C LYS A 87 -17.11 -0.19 -2.91
N ASN A 88 -17.76 -1.30 -3.25
CA ASN A 88 -19.21 -1.46 -3.14
C ASN A 88 -19.62 -2.28 -1.91
N ASN A 89 -18.73 -3.16 -1.41
CA ASN A 89 -19.10 -4.17 -0.41
C ASN A 89 -18.69 -3.84 1.03
N ALA A 90 -17.82 -2.84 1.25
CA ALA A 90 -17.44 -2.43 2.62
C ALA A 90 -18.50 -1.49 3.21
N ASP A 91 -18.72 -1.52 4.53
CA ASP A 91 -19.53 -0.51 5.21
C ASP A 91 -18.71 0.78 5.47
N GLY A 92 -19.39 1.93 5.41
CA GLY A 92 -18.78 3.23 5.68
C GLY A 92 -17.88 3.77 4.56
N PRO A 93 -17.05 4.81 4.84
CA PRO A 93 -16.28 5.51 3.82
C PRO A 93 -14.95 4.84 3.45
N TYR A 94 -14.42 3.96 4.33
CA TYR A 94 -13.11 3.35 4.15
C TYR A 94 -13.14 2.18 3.18
N LEU A 95 -12.08 2.06 2.36
CA LEU A 95 -11.89 0.92 1.46
C LEU A 95 -11.54 -0.35 2.25
N VAL A 96 -10.79 -0.21 3.35
CA VAL A 96 -10.40 -1.32 4.23
C VAL A 96 -11.43 -1.46 5.37
N PRO A 97 -12.25 -2.53 5.37
CA PRO A 97 -13.28 -2.75 6.39
C PRO A 97 -12.69 -3.35 7.68
N GLY A 98 -13.47 -3.30 8.78
CA GLY A 98 -13.15 -4.03 10.01
C GLY A 98 -11.96 -3.50 10.80
N LEU A 99 -11.60 -2.22 10.62
CA LEU A 99 -10.60 -1.54 11.43
C LEU A 99 -11.24 -0.48 12.33
N GLU A 100 -10.74 -0.40 13.56
CA GLU A 100 -11.09 0.64 14.51
C GLU A 100 -10.00 1.71 14.57
N THR A 101 -10.41 2.95 14.82
CA THR A 101 -9.49 4.06 15.07
C THR A 101 -9.04 4.04 16.52
N SER A 102 -7.73 4.05 16.77
CA SER A 102 -7.20 4.09 18.14
C SER A 102 -7.55 5.39 18.86
N LYS A 103 -7.37 5.42 20.19
CA LYS A 103 -7.52 6.65 21.01
C LYS A 103 -6.63 7.81 20.52
N GLN A 104 -5.53 7.50 19.84
CA GLN A 104 -4.60 8.47 19.25
C GLN A 104 -4.91 8.80 17.78
N GLY A 105 -6.08 8.41 17.26
CA GLY A 105 -6.50 8.71 15.89
C GLY A 105 -5.93 7.77 14.82
N ALA A 106 -5.27 6.67 15.18
CA ALA A 106 -4.63 5.78 14.22
C ALA A 106 -5.45 4.52 13.91
N ARG A 107 -6.05 4.45 12.71
CA ARG A 107 -6.85 3.30 12.22
C ARG A 107 -6.03 2.02 11.98
N GLY A 108 -4.72 2.15 11.71
CA GLY A 108 -3.82 1.02 11.48
C GLY A 108 -3.19 0.42 12.74
N ALA A 109 -3.46 0.96 13.94
CA ALA A 109 -2.72 0.58 15.15
C ALA A 109 -2.92 -0.89 15.57
N ALA A 110 -4.16 -1.38 15.52
CA ALA A 110 -4.47 -2.77 15.85
C ALA A 110 -3.81 -3.75 14.86
N LEU A 111 -3.83 -3.42 13.57
CA LEU A 111 -3.21 -4.23 12.52
C LEU A 111 -1.70 -4.30 12.67
N GLY A 112 -1.04 -3.16 12.94
CA GLY A 112 0.40 -3.14 13.21
C GLY A 112 0.78 -4.03 14.40
N ARG A 113 0.00 -4.02 15.48
CA ARG A 113 0.20 -4.93 16.62
C ARG A 113 -0.03 -6.39 16.25
N ALA A 114 -1.10 -6.69 15.51
CA ALA A 114 -1.40 -8.04 15.05
C ALA A 114 -0.29 -8.61 14.16
N PHE A 115 0.27 -7.80 13.26
CA PHE A 115 1.45 -8.15 12.47
C PHE A 115 2.66 -8.48 13.36
N SER A 116 2.96 -7.62 14.34
CA SER A 116 4.07 -7.84 15.27
C SER A 116 3.91 -9.11 16.11
N LEU A 117 2.70 -9.46 16.50
CA LEU A 117 2.45 -10.73 17.21
C LEU A 117 2.61 -11.93 16.27
N LEU A 118 2.08 -11.85 15.05
CA LEU A 118 2.21 -12.90 14.05
C LEU A 118 3.67 -13.19 13.73
N LYS A 119 4.45 -12.14 13.41
CA LYS A 119 5.86 -12.29 13.03
C LYS A 119 6.68 -12.95 14.15
N THR A 120 6.47 -12.55 15.41
CA THR A 120 7.14 -13.14 16.56
C THR A 120 6.78 -14.62 16.71
N ARG A 121 5.50 -14.97 16.54
CA ARG A 121 5.04 -16.37 16.61
C ARG A 121 5.70 -17.26 15.55
N ILE A 122 5.89 -16.75 14.34
CA ILE A 122 6.48 -17.53 13.24
C ILE A 122 8.01 -17.44 13.20
N GLY A 123 8.65 -16.86 14.23
CA GLY A 123 10.10 -16.77 14.34
C GLY A 123 10.74 -15.80 13.36
N LEU A 124 10.01 -14.80 12.84
CA LEU A 124 10.62 -13.76 12.04
C LEU A 124 11.45 -12.80 12.90
N PRO A 125 12.57 -12.27 12.37
CA PRO A 125 13.43 -11.36 13.11
C PRO A 125 12.72 -10.10 13.65
N ALA A 126 13.29 -9.54 14.72
CA ALA A 126 12.70 -8.41 15.44
C ALA A 126 12.62 -7.13 14.59
N GLU A 127 13.60 -6.92 13.71
CA GLU A 127 13.72 -5.80 12.78
C GLU A 127 12.67 -5.81 11.66
N ILE A 128 12.05 -6.97 11.39
CA ILE A 128 10.95 -7.03 10.45
C ILE A 128 9.75 -6.30 11.06
N THR A 129 9.28 -5.28 10.37
CA THR A 129 8.06 -4.54 10.75
C THR A 129 7.08 -4.58 9.59
N PHE A 130 5.87 -4.04 9.77
CA PHE A 130 4.95 -3.94 8.64
C PHE A 130 5.54 -3.11 7.49
N HIS A 131 6.40 -2.12 7.80
CA HIS A 131 7.07 -1.31 6.77
C HIS A 131 8.16 -2.06 6.01
N SER A 132 8.54 -3.28 6.43
CA SER A 132 9.43 -4.13 5.65
C SER A 132 8.87 -4.46 4.27
N PHE A 133 7.53 -4.53 4.10
CA PHE A 133 6.93 -4.65 2.76
C PHE A 133 7.35 -3.52 1.82
N ARG A 134 7.30 -2.28 2.29
CA ARG A 134 7.71 -1.11 1.53
C ARG A 134 9.20 -1.15 1.18
N HIS A 135 10.04 -1.55 2.13
CA HIS A 135 11.47 -1.72 1.86
C HIS A 135 11.71 -2.79 0.80
N THR A 136 11.01 -3.94 0.89
CA THR A 136 11.07 -4.99 -0.13
C THR A 136 10.65 -4.47 -1.50
N VAL A 137 9.56 -3.71 -1.60
CA VAL A 137 9.13 -3.09 -2.87
C VAL A 137 10.19 -2.15 -3.42
N SER A 138 10.73 -1.26 -2.59
CA SER A 138 11.82 -0.36 -2.99
C SER A 138 13.03 -1.13 -3.52
N THR A 139 13.45 -2.18 -2.81
CA THR A 139 14.58 -3.02 -3.22
C THR A 139 14.28 -3.75 -4.52
N GLN A 140 13.10 -4.36 -4.67
CA GLN A 140 12.72 -5.05 -5.91
C GLN A 140 12.77 -4.10 -7.11
N LEU A 141 12.13 -2.93 -7.01
CA LEU A 141 12.04 -1.99 -8.13
C LEU A 141 13.41 -1.42 -8.55
N ARG A 142 14.30 -1.16 -7.58
CA ARG A 142 15.66 -0.68 -7.86
C ARG A 142 16.56 -1.73 -8.52
N ASN A 143 16.22 -3.01 -8.33
CA ASN A 143 16.94 -4.14 -8.94
C ASN A 143 16.19 -4.74 -10.14
N ALA A 144 15.05 -4.15 -10.54
CA ALA A 144 14.25 -4.67 -11.64
C ALA A 144 14.89 -4.31 -12.99
N ASP A 145 15.06 -5.30 -13.85
CA ASP A 145 15.51 -5.11 -15.23
C ASP A 145 14.33 -4.69 -16.13
N ALA A 146 13.74 -3.53 -15.83
CA ALA A 146 12.50 -3.06 -16.46
C ALA A 146 12.60 -1.60 -16.96
N ASN A 147 13.81 -1.06 -17.11
CA ASN A 147 14.07 0.35 -17.47
C ASN A 147 13.26 1.34 -16.61
N ILE A 148 13.21 1.09 -15.31
CA ILE A 148 12.49 1.92 -14.35
C ILE A 148 13.42 3.02 -13.85
N ARG A 149 13.00 4.27 -14.01
CA ARG A 149 13.76 5.42 -13.49
C ARG A 149 13.57 5.52 -11.99
N GLU A 150 14.65 5.82 -11.27
CA GLU A 150 14.66 6.11 -9.83
C GLU A 150 13.56 7.09 -9.40
N VAL A 151 13.35 8.16 -10.18
CA VAL A 151 12.32 9.17 -9.91
C VAL A 151 10.89 8.61 -9.96
N TRP A 152 10.63 7.54 -10.74
CA TRP A 152 9.33 6.87 -10.77
C TRP A 152 9.10 6.04 -9.51
N ILE A 153 10.15 5.36 -9.03
CA ILE A 153 10.14 4.60 -7.77
C ILE A 153 9.87 5.54 -6.60
N ASP A 154 10.60 6.65 -6.54
CA ASP A 154 10.43 7.65 -5.49
C ASP A 154 9.05 8.31 -5.54
N ARG A 155 8.51 8.59 -6.74
CA ARG A 155 7.13 9.08 -6.87
C ARG A 155 6.11 8.05 -6.42
N LEU A 156 6.25 6.77 -6.82
CA LEU A 156 5.36 5.68 -6.42
C LEU A 156 5.35 5.49 -4.90
N LEU A 157 6.54 5.52 -4.28
CA LEU A 157 6.69 5.34 -2.85
C LEU A 157 6.36 6.64 -2.08
N GLY A 158 6.40 7.82 -2.68
CA GLY A 158 6.25 9.09 -1.96
C GLY A 158 7.48 9.37 -1.08
N HIS A 159 8.66 9.21 -1.66
CA HIS A 159 9.90 9.79 -1.14
C HIS A 159 10.02 11.24 -1.60
N GLU A 160 10.57 12.11 -0.75
CA GLU A 160 10.96 13.43 -1.21
C GLU A 160 12.15 13.27 -2.16
N ALA A 161 12.09 13.92 -3.33
CA ALA A 161 13.24 13.91 -4.23
C ALA A 161 14.46 14.49 -3.50
N THR A 162 15.54 13.71 -3.47
CA THR A 162 16.79 14.04 -2.79
C THR A 162 17.45 15.31 -3.37
N HIS A 163 17.09 15.69 -4.60
CA HIS A 163 17.51 16.93 -5.25
C HIS A 163 16.30 17.85 -5.44
N LYS A 164 16.01 18.71 -4.46
CA LYS A 164 15.04 19.81 -4.59
C LYS A 164 15.65 20.94 -5.45
N SER A 165 15.96 20.67 -6.71
CA SER A 165 16.14 21.75 -7.69
C SER A 165 14.76 22.22 -8.15
N GLN A 166 14.61 23.51 -8.48
CA GLN A 166 13.38 24.07 -9.05
C GLN A 166 12.88 23.29 -10.28
N GLY A 167 13.78 22.62 -11.00
CA GLY A 167 13.43 21.71 -12.10
C GLY A 167 12.84 20.38 -11.65
N THR A 168 13.29 19.80 -10.52
CA THR A 168 12.87 18.47 -10.04
C THR A 168 11.40 18.43 -9.60
N THR A 169 10.90 19.50 -9.00
CA THR A 169 9.48 19.66 -8.63
C THR A 169 8.55 19.66 -9.84
N THR A 170 9.01 20.19 -10.98
CA THR A 170 8.27 20.24 -12.25
C THR A 170 8.28 18.90 -13.00
N TYR A 171 9.29 18.05 -12.78
CA TYR A 171 9.34 16.69 -13.34
C TYR A 171 8.50 15.68 -12.55
N LEU A 172 8.31 15.87 -11.24
CA LEU A 172 7.48 14.98 -10.41
C LEU A 172 5.97 15.15 -10.66
N THR A 173 5.55 16.33 -11.13
CA THR A 173 4.17 16.61 -11.55
C THR A 173 3.84 16.07 -12.94
N SER A 174 4.84 15.61 -13.72
CA SER A 174 4.69 15.19 -15.12
C SER A 174 5.02 13.72 -15.39
N ILE A 175 5.17 12.88 -14.35
CA ILE A 175 5.31 11.43 -14.55
C ILE A 175 3.93 10.87 -14.96
N SER A 176 3.86 10.31 -16.17
CA SER A 176 2.62 9.72 -16.67
C SER A 176 2.18 8.52 -15.83
N THR A 177 0.86 8.34 -15.73
CA THR A 177 0.25 7.18 -15.06
C THR A 177 0.74 5.86 -15.67
N ALA A 178 1.03 5.84 -16.97
CA ALA A 178 1.60 4.68 -17.67
C ALA A 178 2.97 4.26 -17.13
N ASN A 179 3.88 5.22 -16.86
CA ASN A 179 5.20 4.93 -16.31
C ASN A 179 5.09 4.41 -14.87
N LEU A 180 4.18 4.97 -14.07
CA LEU A 180 3.92 4.48 -12.71
C LEU A 180 3.28 3.09 -12.73
N ARG A 181 2.41 2.79 -13.71
CA ARG A 181 1.84 1.46 -13.89
C ARG A 181 2.93 0.45 -14.25
N GLN A 182 3.79 0.76 -15.22
CA GLN A 182 4.95 -0.09 -15.55
C GLN A 182 5.80 -0.35 -14.31
N THR A 183 6.03 0.70 -13.50
CA THR A 183 6.79 0.58 -12.25
C THR A 183 6.11 -0.38 -11.28
N VAL A 184 4.81 -0.22 -11.01
CA VAL A 184 4.10 -1.08 -10.05
C VAL A 184 4.03 -2.54 -10.52
N GLU A 185 3.85 -2.78 -11.82
CA GLU A 185 3.75 -4.12 -12.41
C GLU A 185 5.10 -4.88 -12.44
N ALA A 186 6.22 -4.20 -12.20
CA ALA A 186 7.51 -4.87 -12.04
C ALA A 186 7.68 -5.53 -10.66
N ILE A 187 6.78 -5.26 -9.71
CA ILE A 187 6.77 -5.94 -8.42
C ILE A 187 6.30 -7.38 -8.66
N SER A 188 7.08 -8.35 -8.18
CA SER A 188 6.71 -9.75 -8.32
C SER A 188 7.02 -10.54 -7.07
N TYR A 189 6.20 -11.54 -6.83
CA TYR A 189 6.37 -12.48 -5.73
C TYR A 189 6.15 -13.90 -6.28
N PRO A 190 6.82 -14.92 -5.73
CA PRO A 190 6.51 -16.31 -6.06
C PRO A 190 5.02 -16.59 -5.85
N GLU A 191 4.43 -17.47 -6.67
CA GLU A 191 2.99 -17.79 -6.54
C GLU A 191 2.60 -18.34 -5.16
N THR A 192 3.56 -18.90 -4.43
CA THR A 192 3.40 -19.44 -3.08
C THR A 192 3.43 -18.36 -1.99
N ALA A 193 3.77 -17.12 -2.33
CA ALA A 193 3.94 -16.03 -1.38
C ALA A 193 2.62 -15.57 -0.75
N PHE A 194 1.49 -15.75 -1.44
CA PHE A 194 0.15 -15.40 -0.98
C PHE A 194 -0.86 -16.51 -1.27
N LYS A 195 -1.81 -16.76 -0.36
CA LYS A 195 -2.92 -17.69 -0.62
C LYS A 195 -3.77 -17.14 -1.78
N LYS A 196 -3.97 -17.97 -2.83
CA LYS A 196 -4.91 -17.71 -3.93
C LYS A 196 -6.35 -17.81 -3.40
N THR A 197 -6.86 -16.72 -2.85
CA THR A 197 -8.27 -16.59 -2.51
C THR A 197 -8.71 -15.21 -2.96
N ALA A 198 -9.68 -15.15 -3.87
CA ALA A 198 -10.34 -13.90 -4.19
C ALA A 198 -11.05 -13.37 -2.94
N PHE A 199 -11.08 -12.06 -2.80
CA PHE A 199 -11.76 -11.38 -1.73
C PHE A 199 -13.27 -11.28 -1.93
#